data_AF-A0A537BFZ2-F1
#
_entry.id   AF-A0A537BFZ2-F1
#
_cell.length_a   1.000
_cell.length_b   1.000
_cell.length_c   1.000
_cell.angle_alpha   90.00
_cell.angle_beta   90.00
_cell.angle_gamma   90.00
#
_symmetry.space_group_name_H-M   'P 1'
#
loop_
_entity.id
_entity.type
_entity.pdbx_description
1 polymer ?
#
loop_
_entity_poly.entity_id
_entity_poly.type
_entity_poly.pdbx_seq_one_letter_code
_entity_poly.pdbx_strand_id
1 'polypeptide(L)'
;MRMTVFQSSGVYPEPVRAVRAWQLLHWASTSAFPLASGMSFWAQAGSTEQRRAAAMKRYKWISIVFPRLRRGIILAQRPARGKLEGGTTGRGPIVFARSIVCAALAVAASIAAAQGFPERPIRIIVPLTPGGSPDTIARSIAAGLQNIWSQPVVVENRPGGSQNIGADLVAKSAPDGYTWLLAPDNVFSVNPHLGKPPFDPLTDFAPVTEVARIQFLLVVPPSVPAASVQ
;
A
#
# COMPACT_ATOMS: atom_id res chain seq x y z
N MET A 1 -11.10 19.61 -6.49
CA MET A 1 -11.58 18.38 -5.80
C MET A 1 -10.60 17.25 -6.06
N ARG A 2 -10.14 16.57 -5.02
CA ARG A 2 -9.30 15.36 -5.13
C ARG A 2 -10.16 14.13 -4.96
N MET A 3 -9.94 13.11 -5.79
CA MET A 3 -10.57 11.80 -5.69
C MET A 3 -9.55 10.81 -5.12
N THR A 4 -9.91 10.16 -4.02
CA THR A 4 -9.00 9.28 -3.28
C THR A 4 -9.67 7.96 -2.99
N VAL A 5 -8.87 6.90 -3.05
CA VAL A 5 -9.27 5.56 -2.61
C VAL A 5 -8.94 5.42 -1.13
N PHE A 6 -9.92 4.99 -0.35
CA PHE A 6 -9.81 4.72 1.08
C PHE A 6 -10.23 3.29 1.39
N GLN A 7 -9.83 2.81 2.56
CA GLN A 7 -10.30 1.56 3.15
C GLN A 7 -10.68 1.84 4.62
N SER A 8 -11.49 0.99 5.24
CA SER A 8 -11.68 1.02 6.69
C SER A 8 -10.34 0.94 7.44
N SER A 9 -10.19 1.68 8.53
CA SER A 9 -8.98 1.67 9.34
C SER A 9 -8.76 0.33 10.06
N GLY A 10 -7.54 -0.22 9.97
CA GLY A 10 -7.12 -1.47 10.61
C GLY A 10 -5.75 -1.96 10.12
N VAL A 11 -5.33 -3.16 10.56
CA VAL A 11 -4.00 -3.73 10.23
C VAL A 11 -3.98 -4.18 8.76
N TYR A 12 -3.18 -3.50 7.93
CA TYR A 12 -3.00 -3.83 6.51
C TYR A 12 -2.54 -5.27 6.29
N PRO A 13 -3.11 -5.99 5.30
CA PRO A 13 -2.43 -7.11 4.66
C PRO A 13 -1.12 -6.62 4.01
N GLU A 14 -0.03 -7.37 4.15
CA GLU A 14 1.31 -7.07 3.59
C GLU A 14 1.32 -6.58 2.12
N PRO A 15 0.52 -7.10 1.17
CA PRO A 15 0.54 -6.60 -0.21
C PRO A 15 0.02 -5.16 -0.39
N VAL A 16 -0.86 -4.65 0.48
CA VAL A 16 -1.28 -3.23 0.44
C VAL A 16 -0.15 -2.32 0.97
N ARG A 17 0.67 -2.82 1.90
CA ARG A 17 1.92 -2.14 2.31
C ARG A 17 2.92 -2.08 1.15
N ALA A 18 2.96 -3.11 0.30
CA ALA A 18 3.83 -3.12 -0.88
C ALA A 18 3.41 -2.07 -1.91
N VAL A 19 2.11 -1.83 -2.12
CA VAL A 19 1.63 -0.71 -2.97
C VAL A 19 2.03 0.63 -2.36
N ARG A 20 1.87 0.81 -1.04
CA ARG A 20 2.31 2.03 -0.34
C ARG A 20 3.83 2.22 -0.39
N ALA A 21 4.61 1.15 -0.25
CA ALA A 21 6.07 1.18 -0.34
C ALA A 21 6.55 1.44 -1.79
N TRP A 22 5.90 0.82 -2.78
CA TRP A 22 6.13 1.09 -4.19
C TRP A 22 5.79 2.54 -4.54
N GLN A 23 4.69 3.08 -4.03
CA GLN A 23 4.32 4.49 -4.22
C GLN A 23 5.24 5.46 -3.51
N LEU A 24 5.74 5.16 -2.30
CA LEU A 24 6.75 5.98 -1.63
C LEU A 24 8.08 5.96 -2.39
N LEU A 25 8.46 4.81 -2.96
CA LEU A 25 9.64 4.67 -3.82
C LEU A 25 9.46 5.41 -5.16
N HIS A 26 8.27 5.34 -5.75
CA HIS A 26 7.95 6.03 -7.01
C HIS A 26 7.83 7.55 -6.81
N TRP A 27 7.20 8.01 -5.73
CA TRP A 27 7.15 9.42 -5.36
C TRP A 27 8.54 9.97 -5.04
N ALA A 28 9.38 9.22 -4.32
CA ALA A 28 10.78 9.58 -4.08
C ALA A 28 11.62 9.61 -5.37
N SER A 29 11.31 8.78 -6.37
CA SER A 29 11.98 8.83 -7.69
C SER A 29 11.46 9.95 -8.60
N THR A 30 10.25 10.47 -8.36
CA THR A 30 9.63 11.50 -9.22
C THR A 30 9.80 12.92 -8.64
N SER A 31 10.11 13.05 -7.35
CA SER A 31 10.32 14.34 -6.67
C SER A 31 11.78 14.82 -6.70
N ALA A 32 12.71 14.04 -7.25
CA ALA A 32 14.08 14.44 -7.49
C ALA A 32 14.38 14.43 -9.01
N PHE A 33 14.49 15.65 -9.56
CA PHE A 33 14.98 16.04 -10.89
C PHE A 33 14.01 16.04 -12.10
N PRO A 34 14.11 17.09 -12.95
CA PRO A 34 13.29 17.26 -14.14
C PRO A 34 13.78 16.42 -15.32
N LEU A 35 12.85 16.19 -16.24
CA LEU A 35 12.94 15.46 -17.50
C LEU A 35 14.18 15.83 -18.34
N ALA A 36 15.04 14.83 -18.61
CA ALA A 36 15.64 14.53 -19.92
C ALA A 36 16.60 13.33 -19.81
N SER A 37 16.60 12.47 -20.85
CA SER A 37 17.62 11.43 -21.13
C SER A 37 17.75 10.24 -20.15
N GLY A 38 16.78 9.31 -20.18
CA GLY A 38 16.80 8.05 -19.42
C GLY A 38 17.30 6.80 -20.15
N MET A 39 17.76 6.90 -21.41
CA MET A 39 18.17 5.72 -22.21
C MET A 39 19.68 5.62 -22.51
N SER A 40 20.50 6.60 -22.12
CA SER A 40 21.95 6.59 -22.39
C SER A 40 22.84 6.23 -21.19
N PHE A 41 22.28 6.01 -19.99
CA PHE A 41 23.08 5.75 -18.80
C PHE A 41 23.65 4.31 -18.71
N TRP A 42 23.13 3.36 -19.51
CA TRP A 42 23.59 1.96 -19.49
C TRP A 42 24.75 1.66 -20.45
N ALA A 43 25.17 2.62 -21.27
CA ALA A 43 26.22 2.42 -22.27
C ALA A 43 27.64 2.83 -21.81
N GLN A 44 27.82 3.32 -20.58
CA GLN A 44 29.10 3.93 -20.17
C GLN A 44 29.56 3.63 -18.73
N ALA A 45 29.43 2.37 -18.28
CA ALA A 45 30.05 1.90 -17.02
C ALA A 45 30.91 0.65 -17.28
N GLY A 46 32.21 0.88 -17.44
CA GLY A 46 33.19 -0.06 -17.98
C GLY A 46 33.88 -1.01 -16.99
N SER A 47 33.38 -1.24 -15.77
CA SER A 47 33.94 -2.30 -14.93
C SER A 47 32.99 -2.87 -13.86
N THR A 48 33.12 -4.18 -13.63
CA THR A 48 32.39 -5.00 -12.65
C THR A 48 32.53 -4.51 -11.20
N GLU A 49 33.57 -3.73 -10.91
CA GLU A 49 33.87 -3.19 -9.59
C GLU A 49 33.03 -1.96 -9.25
N GLN A 50 32.76 -1.10 -10.23
CA GLN A 50 31.81 0.01 -10.06
C GLN A 50 30.37 -0.47 -9.87
N ARG A 51 29.99 -1.58 -10.53
CA ARG A 51 28.71 -2.27 -10.31
C ARG A 51 28.57 -2.83 -8.89
N ARG A 52 29.67 -3.35 -8.31
CA ARG A 52 29.71 -3.83 -6.92
C ARG A 52 29.64 -2.70 -5.90
N ALA A 53 30.33 -1.59 -6.14
CA ALA A 53 30.28 -0.41 -5.26
C ALA A 53 28.88 0.24 -5.23
N ALA A 54 28.19 0.30 -6.37
CA ALA A 54 26.82 0.80 -6.46
C ALA A 54 25.81 -0.13 -5.75
N ALA A 55 25.97 -1.45 -5.84
CA ALA A 55 25.16 -2.43 -5.11
C ALA A 55 25.37 -2.35 -3.58
N MET A 56 26.61 -2.13 -3.14
CA MET A 56 26.94 -1.95 -1.72
C MET A 56 26.38 -0.65 -1.13
N LYS A 57 26.36 0.44 -1.91
CA LYS A 57 25.74 1.71 -1.49
C LYS A 57 24.22 1.57 -1.32
N ARG A 58 23.58 0.71 -2.12
CA ARG A 58 22.15 0.35 -2.04
C ARG A 58 21.80 -0.51 -0.82
N TYR A 59 22.75 -1.31 -0.31
CA TYR A 59 22.56 -2.16 0.88
C TYR A 59 22.69 -1.40 2.21
N LYS A 60 23.50 -0.34 2.25
CA LYS A 60 23.76 0.42 3.49
C LYS A 60 22.51 1.12 4.04
N TRP A 61 21.59 1.53 3.16
CA TRP A 61 20.33 2.22 3.53
C TRP A 61 19.29 1.29 4.18
N ILE A 62 19.23 0.02 3.78
CA ILE A 62 18.33 -0.99 4.38
C ILE A 62 18.66 -1.22 5.87
N SER A 63 19.93 -1.07 6.25
CA SER A 63 20.39 -1.23 7.63
C SER A 63 20.00 -0.08 8.58
N ILE A 64 19.55 1.05 8.04
CA ILE A 64 19.09 2.23 8.81
C ILE A 64 17.59 2.12 9.13
N VAL A 65 16.81 1.45 8.28
CA VAL A 65 15.34 1.34 8.42
C VAL A 65 14.91 0.12 9.25
N PHE A 66 15.73 -0.94 9.33
CA PHE A 66 15.38 -2.19 10.05
C PHE A 66 16.46 -2.63 11.06
N PRO A 67 16.47 -2.07 12.30
CA PRO A 67 17.52 -2.38 13.29
C PRO A 67 17.48 -3.84 13.81
N ARG A 68 16.36 -4.56 13.66
CA ARG A 68 16.20 -5.95 14.15
C ARG A 68 16.85 -7.03 13.26
N LEU A 69 17.31 -6.70 12.06
CA LEU A 69 17.95 -7.65 11.14
C LEU A 69 19.48 -7.73 11.25
N ARG A 70 20.12 -6.92 12.12
CA ARG A 70 21.58 -6.92 12.28
C ARG A 70 22.17 -8.10 13.07
N ARG A 71 21.40 -8.76 13.95
CA ARG A 71 21.96 -9.80 14.84
C ARG A 71 22.18 -11.16 14.18
N GLY A 72 21.42 -11.51 13.14
CA GLY A 72 21.52 -12.83 12.49
C GLY A 72 22.72 -12.98 11.55
N ILE A 73 23.18 -11.90 10.93
CA ILE A 73 24.18 -11.97 9.85
C ILE A 73 25.62 -11.91 10.38
N ILE A 74 25.87 -11.30 11.55
CA ILE A 74 27.23 -11.15 12.12
C ILE A 74 27.75 -12.46 12.73
N LEU A 75 26.88 -13.42 13.08
CA LEU A 75 27.29 -14.70 13.67
C LEU A 75 27.68 -15.77 12.64
N ALA A 76 27.37 -15.58 11.34
CA ALA A 76 27.58 -16.60 10.31
C ALA A 76 28.93 -16.53 9.58
N GLN A 77 29.85 -15.63 9.98
CA GLN A 77 31.11 -15.39 9.24
C GLN A 77 32.40 -15.54 10.07
N ARG A 78 32.38 -16.23 11.22
CA ARG A 78 33.63 -16.57 11.91
C ARG A 78 34.14 -17.94 11.44
N PRO A 79 35.32 -18.02 10.79
CA PRO A 79 35.94 -19.30 10.49
C PRO A 79 36.38 -19.94 11.81
N ALA A 80 35.95 -21.19 12.04
CA ALA A 80 36.34 -21.97 13.20
C ALA A 80 37.85 -22.29 13.11
N ARG A 81 38.65 -21.66 13.98
CA ARG A 81 40.05 -21.99 14.22
C ARG A 81 40.16 -22.55 15.64
N GLY A 82 40.77 -23.74 15.72
CA GLY A 82 40.59 -24.72 16.80
C GLY A 82 40.96 -24.31 18.21
N LYS A 83 40.42 -25.08 19.17
CA LYS A 83 41.20 -25.88 20.13
C LYS A 83 40.28 -26.93 20.77
N LEU A 84 40.64 -28.20 20.63
CA LEU A 84 40.02 -29.30 21.37
C LEU A 84 40.68 -29.36 22.75
N GLU A 85 40.00 -28.86 23.77
CA GLU A 85 40.33 -29.16 25.17
C GLU A 85 39.07 -29.61 25.88
N GLY A 86 39.20 -30.76 26.54
CA GLY A 86 38.11 -31.59 27.03
C GLY A 86 37.31 -31.00 28.18
N GLY A 87 36.07 -31.47 28.27
CA GLY A 87 35.14 -31.17 29.34
C GLY A 87 33.86 -31.96 29.12
N THR A 88 33.89 -33.24 29.47
CA THR A 88 32.71 -34.11 29.51
C THR A 88 31.69 -33.55 30.50
N THR A 89 30.53 -33.11 30.01
CA THR A 89 29.34 -33.00 30.85
C THR A 89 28.13 -33.43 30.03
N GLY A 90 27.70 -34.67 30.26
CA GLY A 90 26.55 -35.28 29.60
C GLY A 90 25.27 -34.50 29.90
N ARG A 91 24.68 -33.91 28.85
CA ARG A 91 23.26 -33.56 28.81
C ARG A 91 22.69 -34.24 27.57
N GLY A 92 21.81 -35.21 27.80
CA GLY A 92 21.39 -36.21 26.82
C GLY A 92 20.68 -35.69 25.56
N PRO A 93 20.45 -36.58 24.58
CA PRO A 93 19.94 -36.27 23.22
C PRO A 93 18.52 -35.66 23.19
N ILE A 94 17.81 -35.70 24.32
CA ILE A 94 16.43 -35.23 24.46
C ILE A 94 16.33 -33.69 24.41
N VAL A 95 17.37 -32.97 24.86
CA VAL A 95 17.36 -31.49 24.85
C VAL A 95 17.59 -30.92 23.44
N PHE A 96 18.35 -31.65 22.61
CA PHE A 96 18.62 -31.25 21.22
C PHE A 96 17.39 -31.48 20.33
N ALA A 97 16.67 -32.59 20.53
CA ALA A 97 15.45 -32.91 19.80
C ALA A 97 14.31 -31.89 20.03
N ARG A 98 14.14 -31.39 21.27
CA ARG A 98 13.13 -30.36 21.60
C ARG A 98 13.41 -29.01 20.93
N SER A 99 14.69 -28.67 20.74
CA SER A 99 15.11 -27.42 20.11
C SER A 99 14.82 -27.38 18.60
N ILE A 100 14.93 -28.53 17.93
CA ILE A 100 14.63 -28.66 16.49
C ILE A 100 13.13 -28.55 16.23
N VAL A 101 12.29 -29.16 17.09
CA VAL A 101 10.81 -29.07 16.95
C VAL A 101 10.31 -27.64 17.16
N CYS A 102 10.84 -26.91 18.13
CA CYS A 102 10.49 -25.49 18.33
C CYS A 102 10.94 -24.60 17.16
N ALA A 103 12.11 -24.87 16.56
CA ALA A 103 12.57 -24.13 15.39
C ALA A 103 11.72 -24.43 14.14
N ALA A 104 11.30 -25.68 13.94
CA ALA A 104 10.41 -26.06 12.85
C ALA A 104 9.01 -25.43 12.99
N LEU A 105 8.46 -25.37 14.21
CA LEU A 105 7.19 -24.69 14.49
C LEU A 105 7.26 -23.18 14.26
N ALA A 106 8.40 -22.54 14.55
CA ALA A 106 8.61 -21.12 14.28
C ALA A 106 8.67 -20.81 12.77
N VAL A 107 9.25 -21.72 11.96
CA VAL A 107 9.30 -21.58 10.49
C VAL A 107 7.93 -21.87 9.87
N ALA A 108 7.20 -22.87 10.35
CA ALA A 108 5.83 -23.16 9.89
C ALA A 108 4.86 -22.00 10.19
N ALA A 109 5.00 -21.33 11.34
CA ALA A 109 4.21 -20.14 11.69
C ALA A 109 4.49 -18.94 10.77
N SER A 110 5.71 -18.82 10.22
CA SER A 110 6.05 -17.74 9.28
C SER A 110 5.48 -17.95 7.86
N ILE A 111 5.19 -19.19 7.46
CA ILE A 111 4.63 -19.49 6.13
C ILE A 111 3.11 -19.22 6.10
N ALA A 112 2.41 -19.37 7.23
CA ALA A 112 0.97 -19.13 7.34
C ALA A 112 0.57 -17.64 7.18
N ALA A 113 1.52 -16.70 7.28
CA ALA A 113 1.27 -15.25 7.17
C ALA A 113 1.30 -14.70 5.72
N ALA A 114 1.50 -15.57 4.71
CA ALA A 114 1.57 -15.21 3.31
C ALA A 114 0.38 -15.74 2.48
N GLN A 115 -0.81 -15.76 3.09
CA GLN A 115 -2.05 -15.96 2.33
C GLN A 115 -2.15 -14.87 1.24
N GLY A 116 -2.27 -15.30 -0.01
CA GLY A 116 -2.13 -14.46 -1.19
C GLY A 116 -3.34 -13.55 -1.36
N PHE A 117 -3.31 -12.36 -0.78
CA PHE A 117 -4.33 -11.36 -1.05
C PHE A 117 -4.20 -10.88 -2.51
N PRO A 118 -5.30 -10.81 -3.28
CA PRO A 118 -6.70 -11.10 -2.89
C PRO A 118 -7.15 -12.55 -3.19
N GLU A 119 -7.98 -13.11 -2.31
CA GLU A 119 -8.55 -14.47 -2.42
C GLU A 119 -10.02 -14.48 -2.85
N ARG A 120 -10.68 -13.32 -2.77
CA ARG A 120 -12.09 -13.12 -3.11
C ARG A 120 -12.28 -11.78 -3.83
N PRO A 121 -13.43 -11.54 -4.47
CA PRO A 121 -13.69 -10.28 -5.15
C PRO A 121 -13.56 -9.06 -4.23
N ILE A 122 -12.96 -8.00 -4.77
CA ILE A 122 -12.85 -6.69 -4.11
C ILE A 122 -14.05 -5.84 -4.52
N ARG A 123 -14.58 -5.04 -3.60
CA ARG A 123 -15.67 -4.10 -3.85
C ARG A 123 -15.17 -2.67 -3.73
N ILE A 124 -15.41 -1.86 -4.76
CA ILE A 124 -15.18 -0.41 -4.74
C ILE A 124 -16.54 0.27 -4.59
N ILE A 125 -16.76 0.89 -3.44
CA ILE A 125 -17.95 1.67 -3.13
C ILE A 125 -17.75 3.09 -3.65
N VAL A 126 -18.66 3.55 -4.50
CA VAL A 126 -18.72 4.91 -5.02
C VAL A 126 -19.96 5.58 -4.43
N PRO A 127 -19.83 6.60 -3.55
CA PRO A 127 -20.98 7.20 -2.88
C PRO A 127 -21.73 8.23 -3.74
N LEU A 128 -21.64 8.10 -5.07
CA LEU A 128 -22.27 8.98 -6.06
C LEU A 128 -23.12 8.16 -7.04
N THR A 129 -24.00 8.83 -7.76
CA THR A 129 -24.85 8.20 -8.78
C THR A 129 -24.01 7.58 -9.91
N PRO A 130 -24.46 6.44 -10.47
CA PRO A 130 -23.78 5.79 -11.59
C PRO A 130 -23.77 6.66 -12.85
N GLY A 131 -22.80 6.43 -13.75
CA GLY A 131 -22.69 7.16 -15.03
C GLY A 131 -22.01 8.52 -14.96
N GLY A 132 -21.68 9.02 -13.76
CA GLY A 132 -20.86 10.22 -13.58
C GLY A 132 -19.35 9.94 -13.70
N SER A 133 -18.54 11.00 -13.79
CA SER A 133 -17.07 10.90 -13.85
C SER A 133 -16.45 9.99 -12.76
N PRO A 134 -16.86 10.05 -11.47
CA PRO A 134 -16.33 9.15 -10.44
C PRO A 134 -16.60 7.66 -10.70
N ASP A 135 -17.77 7.32 -11.26
CA ASP A 135 -18.13 5.94 -11.60
C ASP A 135 -17.26 5.40 -12.74
N THR A 136 -17.04 6.22 -13.78
CA THR A 136 -16.14 5.88 -14.89
C THR A 136 -14.70 5.66 -14.41
N ILE A 137 -14.20 6.50 -13.51
CA ILE A 137 -12.87 6.34 -12.90
C ILE A 137 -12.81 5.02 -12.11
N ALA A 138 -13.81 4.74 -11.27
CA ALA A 138 -13.84 3.50 -10.48
C ALA A 138 -13.84 2.25 -11.36
N ARG A 139 -14.63 2.23 -12.45
CA ARG A 139 -14.68 1.10 -13.39
C ARG A 139 -13.37 0.91 -14.15
N SER A 140 -12.70 2.01 -14.50
CA SER A 140 -11.38 1.96 -15.15
C SER A 140 -10.31 1.38 -14.20
N ILE A 141 -10.33 1.79 -12.94
CA ILE A 141 -9.46 1.24 -11.89
C ILE A 141 -9.78 -0.25 -11.67
N ALA A 142 -11.06 -0.61 -11.57
CA ALA A 142 -11.50 -1.99 -11.36
C ALA A 142 -10.99 -2.92 -12.47
N ALA A 143 -11.12 -2.52 -13.74
CA ALA A 143 -10.60 -3.29 -14.86
C ALA A 143 -9.07 -3.47 -14.79
N GLY A 144 -8.32 -2.42 -14.44
CA GLY A 144 -6.87 -2.48 -14.28
C GLY A 144 -6.43 -3.40 -13.13
N LEU A 145 -7.10 -3.30 -11.98
CA LEU A 145 -6.83 -4.14 -10.82
C LEU A 145 -7.19 -5.60 -11.06
N GLN A 146 -8.28 -5.87 -11.78
CA GLN A 146 -8.66 -7.23 -12.15
C GLN A 146 -7.57 -7.92 -13.00
N ASN A 147 -6.92 -7.18 -13.90
CA ASN A 147 -5.79 -7.72 -14.69
C ASN A 147 -4.56 -8.04 -13.82
N ILE A 148 -4.32 -7.26 -12.76
CA ILE A 148 -3.16 -7.43 -11.88
C ILE A 148 -3.40 -8.58 -10.89
N TRP A 149 -4.58 -8.64 -10.30
CA TRP A 149 -4.89 -9.55 -9.22
C TRP A 149 -5.55 -10.85 -9.67
N SER A 150 -6.00 -10.94 -10.92
CA SER A 150 -6.77 -12.08 -11.42
C SER A 150 -8.01 -12.39 -10.57
N GLN A 151 -8.50 -11.40 -9.81
CA GLN A 151 -9.71 -11.47 -9.02
C GLN A 151 -10.70 -10.40 -9.49
N PRO A 152 -12.01 -10.67 -9.47
CA PRO A 152 -13.01 -9.68 -9.84
C PRO A 152 -12.95 -8.44 -8.94
N VAL A 153 -13.06 -7.26 -9.53
CA VAL A 153 -13.23 -6.00 -8.80
C VAL A 153 -14.59 -5.40 -9.18
N VAL A 154 -15.49 -5.34 -8.21
CA VAL A 154 -16.90 -4.94 -8.41
C VAL A 154 -17.09 -3.50 -7.96
N VAL A 155 -17.65 -2.66 -8.82
CA VAL A 155 -18.01 -1.28 -8.49
C VAL A 155 -19.48 -1.22 -8.04
N GLU A 156 -19.72 -0.67 -6.85
CA GLU A 156 -21.06 -0.47 -6.30
C GLU A 156 -21.34 1.00 -6.00
N ASN A 157 -22.39 1.54 -6.60
CA ASN A 157 -22.83 2.91 -6.34
C ASN A 157 -23.78 2.94 -5.13
N ARG A 158 -23.44 3.74 -4.12
CA ARG A 158 -24.23 3.93 -2.88
C ARG A 158 -24.50 5.43 -2.63
N PRO A 159 -25.32 6.09 -3.47
CA PRO A 159 -25.59 7.52 -3.34
C PRO A 159 -26.44 7.85 -2.12
N GLY A 160 -26.37 9.11 -1.67
CA GLY A 160 -27.25 9.69 -0.64
C GLY A 160 -26.53 10.18 0.60
N GLY A 161 -27.22 10.98 1.42
CA GLY A 161 -26.70 11.54 2.67
C GLY A 161 -25.45 12.41 2.48
N SER A 162 -25.40 13.23 1.43
CA SER A 162 -24.19 13.99 1.04
C SER A 162 -22.96 13.10 0.85
N GLN A 163 -23.15 11.86 0.38
CA GLN A 163 -22.13 10.82 0.19
C GLN A 163 -21.75 10.06 1.49
N ASN A 164 -22.34 10.42 2.64
CA ASN A 164 -22.05 9.76 3.91
C ASN A 164 -22.58 8.31 3.95
N ILE A 165 -23.63 7.95 3.20
CA ILE A 165 -24.18 6.58 3.22
C ILE A 165 -23.15 5.56 2.73
N GLY A 166 -22.52 5.84 1.58
CA GLY A 166 -21.48 4.96 1.05
C GLY A 166 -20.20 4.99 1.89
N ALA A 167 -19.82 6.16 2.42
CA ALA A 167 -18.65 6.27 3.29
C ALA A 167 -18.83 5.53 4.63
N ASP A 168 -20.00 5.63 5.26
CA ASP A 168 -20.35 4.92 6.49
C ASP A 168 -20.30 3.40 6.32
N LEU A 169 -20.80 2.90 5.19
CA LEU A 169 -20.74 1.48 4.86
C LEU A 169 -19.30 0.97 4.83
N VAL A 170 -18.37 1.76 4.28
CA VAL A 170 -16.94 1.39 4.24
C VAL A 170 -16.28 1.56 5.60
N ALA A 171 -16.56 2.63 6.34
CA ALA A 171 -16.04 2.84 7.70
C ALA A 171 -16.38 1.69 8.65
N LYS A 172 -17.56 1.07 8.46
CA LYS A 172 -18.04 -0.06 9.28
C LYS A 172 -17.70 -1.43 8.69
N SER A 173 -17.04 -1.47 7.53
CA SER A 173 -16.66 -2.73 6.88
C SER A 173 -15.46 -3.38 7.59
N ALA A 174 -15.27 -4.69 7.37
CA ALA A 174 -14.08 -5.36 7.87
C ALA A 174 -12.81 -4.70 7.27
N PRO A 175 -11.78 -4.37 8.08
CA PRO A 175 -10.56 -3.74 7.60
C PRO A 175 -9.60 -4.76 6.98
N ASP A 176 -10.10 -5.57 6.05
CA ASP A 176 -9.43 -6.74 5.48
C ASP A 176 -8.91 -6.54 4.05
N GLY A 177 -9.13 -5.36 3.47
CA GLY A 177 -8.68 -5.02 2.12
C GLY A 177 -9.70 -5.25 1.02
N TYR A 178 -10.88 -5.81 1.31
CA TYR A 178 -11.84 -6.19 0.26
C TYR A 178 -12.95 -5.16 0.03
N THR A 179 -13.06 -4.14 0.87
CA THR A 179 -14.05 -3.06 0.70
C THR A 179 -13.33 -1.71 0.66
N TRP A 180 -13.35 -1.07 -0.51
CA TRP A 180 -12.69 0.19 -0.78
C TRP A 180 -13.73 1.28 -0.99
N LEU A 181 -13.42 2.51 -0.61
CA LEU A 181 -14.22 3.69 -0.87
C LEU A 181 -13.49 4.55 -1.90
N LEU A 182 -14.11 4.84 -3.03
CA LEU A 182 -13.65 5.89 -3.94
C LEU A 182 -14.52 7.12 -3.70
N ALA A 183 -13.99 8.09 -2.97
CA ALA A 183 -14.74 9.28 -2.57
C ALA A 183 -13.93 10.57 -2.79
N PRO A 184 -14.63 11.67 -3.12
CA PRO A 184 -14.02 12.98 -3.12
C PRO A 184 -13.67 13.47 -1.71
N ASP A 185 -12.70 14.38 -1.65
CA ASP A 185 -12.22 15.03 -0.43
C ASP A 185 -13.31 15.73 0.40
N ASN A 186 -14.36 16.26 -0.22
CA ASN A 186 -15.43 16.98 0.47
C ASN A 186 -16.17 16.11 1.51
N VAL A 187 -16.21 14.78 1.34
CA VAL A 187 -16.80 13.84 2.32
C VAL A 187 -16.09 13.92 3.67
N PHE A 188 -14.80 14.20 3.66
CA PHE A 188 -13.95 14.23 4.86
C PHE A 188 -13.67 15.66 5.34
N SER A 189 -13.59 16.62 4.43
CA SER A 189 -13.19 18.00 4.76
C SER A 189 -14.36 18.97 4.87
N VAL A 190 -15.46 18.77 4.13
CA VAL A 190 -16.58 19.72 4.08
C VAL A 190 -17.76 19.20 4.89
N ASN A 191 -18.19 17.96 4.66
CA ASN A 191 -19.37 17.39 5.31
C ASN A 191 -19.38 17.49 6.84
N PRO A 192 -18.26 17.28 7.59
CA PRO A 192 -18.24 17.43 9.04
C PRO A 192 -18.59 18.85 9.54
N HIS A 193 -18.42 19.85 8.69
CA HIS A 193 -18.77 21.25 9.00
C HIS A 193 -20.22 21.59 8.66
N LEU A 194 -20.91 20.73 7.88
CA LEU A 194 -22.33 20.89 7.52
C LEU A 194 -23.26 20.09 8.43
N GLY A 195 -22.73 19.09 9.12
CA GLY A 195 -23.44 18.24 10.06
C GLY A 195 -22.53 17.16 10.63
N LYS A 196 -23.03 16.37 11.57
CA LYS A 196 -22.25 15.27 12.17
C LYS A 196 -22.33 14.01 11.28
N PRO A 197 -21.24 13.61 10.59
CA PRO A 197 -21.23 12.34 9.85
C PRO A 197 -21.33 11.15 10.82
N PRO A 198 -21.80 9.98 10.35
CA PRO A 198 -21.90 8.76 11.16
C PRO A 198 -20.57 8.03 11.37
N PHE A 199 -19.46 8.62 10.95
CA PHE A 199 -18.09 8.10 11.03
C PHE A 199 -17.12 9.23 11.44
N ASP A 200 -15.93 8.89 11.91
CA ASP A 200 -14.82 9.80 12.12
C ASP A 200 -13.92 9.85 10.87
N PRO A 201 -13.83 10.99 10.16
CA PRO A 201 -13.07 11.11 8.92
C PRO A 201 -11.55 10.99 9.12
N LEU A 202 -11.03 11.14 10.34
CA LEU A 202 -9.60 11.06 10.65
C LEU A 202 -9.18 9.65 11.08
N THR A 203 -10.05 8.92 11.78
CA THR A 203 -9.68 7.62 12.37
C THR A 203 -10.26 6.42 11.65
N ASP A 204 -11.40 6.55 10.96
CA ASP A 204 -12.12 5.39 10.42
C ASP A 204 -11.66 4.98 9.01
N PHE A 205 -10.81 5.82 8.39
CA PHE A 205 -10.32 5.59 7.03
C PHE A 205 -8.80 5.57 6.94
N ALA A 206 -8.30 4.62 6.15
CA ALA A 206 -6.93 4.56 5.69
C ALA A 206 -6.84 5.03 4.23
N PRO A 207 -6.19 6.18 3.93
CA PRO A 207 -6.00 6.61 2.55
C PRO A 207 -5.01 5.68 1.84
N VAL A 208 -5.42 5.15 0.69
CA VAL A 208 -4.60 4.29 -0.16
C VAL A 208 -3.83 5.16 -1.15
N THR A 209 -4.55 5.88 -2.01
CA THR A 209 -3.94 6.73 -3.04
C THR A 209 -4.92 7.73 -3.64
N GLU A 210 -4.41 8.86 -4.12
CA GLU A 210 -5.16 9.82 -4.92
C GLU A 210 -5.18 9.37 -6.38
N VAL A 211 -6.36 9.30 -7.00
CA VAL A 211 -6.53 8.75 -8.36
C VAL A 211 -6.88 9.81 -9.40
N ALA A 212 -7.43 10.96 -8.99
CA ALA A 212 -7.73 12.06 -9.89
C ALA A 212 -7.81 13.41 -9.17
N ARG A 213 -7.47 14.48 -9.90
CA ARG A 213 -7.80 15.86 -9.52
C ARG A 213 -8.82 16.39 -10.51
N ILE A 214 -9.96 16.83 -9.99
CA ILE A 214 -11.06 17.39 -10.77
C ILE A 214 -11.12 18.89 -10.49
N GLN A 215 -11.08 19.68 -11.57
CA GLN A 215 -11.27 21.12 -11.55
C GLN A 215 -12.77 21.43 -11.66
N PHE A 216 -13.25 22.40 -10.90
CA PHE A 216 -14.62 22.88 -11.04
C PHE A 216 -14.69 23.99 -12.08
N LEU A 217 -15.76 23.98 -12.87
CA LEU A 217 -16.04 25.00 -13.87
C LEU A 217 -17.39 25.65 -13.54
N LEU A 218 -17.43 26.98 -13.61
CA LEU A 218 -18.68 27.73 -13.60
C LEU A 218 -19.23 27.71 -15.02
N VAL A 219 -20.43 27.15 -15.20
CA VAL A 219 -21.10 27.03 -16.50
C VAL A 219 -22.49 27.63 -16.37
N VAL A 220 -22.86 28.47 -17.33
CA VAL A 220 -24.21 29.02 -17.45
C VAL A 220 -24.91 28.44 -18.66
N PRO A 221 -26.25 28.26 -18.63
CA PRO A 221 -27.02 27.95 -19.83
C PRO A 221 -26.82 29.04 -20.90
N PRO A 222 -26.87 28.70 -22.21
CA PRO A 222 -26.73 29.68 -23.29
C PRO A 222 -27.73 30.84 -23.26
N SER A 223 -28.86 30.66 -22.56
CA SER A 223 -29.89 31.67 -22.37
C SER A 223 -29.52 32.78 -21.38
N VAL A 224 -28.47 32.59 -20.57
CA VAL A 224 -28.02 33.60 -19.62
C VAL A 224 -27.08 34.57 -20.33
N PRO A 225 -27.38 35.88 -20.40
CA PRO A 225 -26.56 36.87 -21.09
C PRO A 225 -25.34 37.29 -20.24
N ALA A 226 -24.58 36.32 -19.76
CA ALA A 226 -23.35 36.53 -19.01
C ALA A 226 -22.15 36.05 -19.85
N ALA A 227 -21.22 36.95 -20.14
CA ALA A 227 -20.02 36.67 -20.93
C ALA A 227 -18.72 36.59 -20.11
N SER A 228 -18.76 36.97 -18.82
CA SER A 228 -17.61 36.97 -17.91
C SER A 228 -18.04 36.79 -16.44
N VAL A 229 -17.10 36.39 -15.58
CA VAL A 229 -17.29 36.13 -14.13
C VAL A 229 -16.91 37.36 -13.31
N GLN A 230 -17.37 38.53 -13.75
CA GLN A 230 -16.86 39.83 -13.33
C GLN A 230 -17.05 40.14 -11.83
#